data_AF-A0A6I9PSN5-F1
#
_entry.id   AF-A0A6I9PSN5-F1
#
_cell.length_a   1.000
_cell.length_b   1.000
_cell.length_c   1.000
_cell.angle_alpha   90.00
_cell.angle_beta   90.00
_cell.angle_gamma   90.00
#
_symmetry.space_group_name_H-M   'P 1'
#
loop_
_entity.id
_entity.type
_entity.pdbx_description
1 polymer ?
#
loop_
_entity_poly.entity_id
_entity_poly.type
_entity_poly.pdbx_seq_one_letter_code
_entity_poly.pdbx_strand_id
1 'polypeptide(L)'
;VSTAEDNGILLYNGDNEPLAVELHQGHVRVTYDPGNQPATTIYSTETVNDGLFHTVELVTFNRMLNLSVDGGEPTTLDSQEGRSQRGAGDAPLYVG
;
A
#
# COMPACT_ATOMS: atom_id res chain seq x y z
N VAL A 1 11.41 2.80 -6.49
CA VAL A 1 10.79 4.06 -6.96
C VAL A 1 11.88 5.12 -7.05
N SER A 2 11.88 5.98 -8.06
CA SER A 2 12.73 7.18 -8.13
C SER A 2 11.92 8.27 -8.83
N THR A 3 11.66 9.37 -8.13
CA THR A 3 10.75 10.43 -8.57
C THR A 3 11.04 11.73 -7.82
N ALA A 4 10.69 12.86 -8.42
CA ALA A 4 10.65 14.17 -7.77
C ALA A 4 9.19 14.68 -7.57
N GLU A 5 8.21 13.86 -7.96
CA GLU A 5 6.79 14.19 -7.85
C GLU A 5 6.29 13.93 -6.43
N ASP A 6 5.51 14.86 -5.89
CA ASP A 6 4.92 14.73 -4.56
C ASP A 6 3.75 13.73 -4.54
N ASN A 7 3.05 13.57 -5.66
CA ASN A 7 1.83 12.76 -5.73
C ASN A 7 1.82 11.92 -7.01
N GLY A 8 1.25 10.73 -6.93
CA GLY A 8 1.17 9.82 -8.06
C GLY A 8 0.65 8.45 -7.65
N ILE A 9 0.33 7.62 -8.63
CA ILE A 9 -0.05 6.23 -8.41
C ILE A 9 1.14 5.33 -8.72
N LEU A 10 1.45 4.39 -7.85
CA LEU A 10 2.53 3.42 -8.07
C LEU A 10 1.95 2.06 -8.46
N LEU A 11 0.92 1.62 -7.76
CA LEU A 11 0.29 0.32 -7.97
C LEU A 11 -1.19 0.38 -7.61
N TYR A 12 -2.01 -0.33 -8.38
CA TYR A 12 -3.41 -0.54 -8.05
C TYR A 12 -3.84 -1.96 -8.38
N ASN A 13 -4.47 -2.63 -7.41
CA ASN A 13 -5.18 -3.88 -7.60
C ASN A 13 -6.64 -3.67 -7.18
N GLY A 14 -7.55 -3.85 -8.13
CA GLY A 14 -8.99 -3.63 -7.93
C GLY A 14 -9.78 -4.91 -7.68
N ASP A 15 -9.18 -5.93 -7.06
CA ASP A 15 -9.88 -7.16 -6.72
C ASP A 15 -10.93 -6.95 -5.60
N ASN A 16 -11.53 -8.02 -5.08
CA ASN A 16 -12.57 -8.00 -4.03
C ASN A 16 -12.18 -7.20 -2.78
N GLU A 17 -10.89 -7.08 -2.48
CA GLU A 17 -10.35 -6.22 -1.42
C GLU A 17 -9.35 -5.24 -2.05
N PRO A 18 -9.81 -4.10 -2.63
CA PRO A 18 -8.95 -3.20 -3.40
C PRO A 18 -7.77 -2.67 -2.58
N LEU A 19 -6.62 -2.56 -3.26
CA LEU A 19 -5.37 -2.05 -2.71
C LEU A 19 -4.77 -1.02 -3.65
N ALA A 20 -4.47 0.17 -3.13
CA ALA A 20 -3.74 1.21 -3.84
C ALA A 20 -2.43 1.53 -3.10
N VAL A 21 -1.33 1.64 -3.85
CA VAL A 21 -0.06 2.19 -3.38
C VAL A 21 0.22 3.44 -4.17
N GLU A 22 0.38 4.56 -3.48
CA GLU A 22 0.44 5.89 -4.05
C GLU A 22 1.56 6.70 -3.43
N LEU A 23 1.99 7.75 -4.12
CA LEU A 23 2.70 8.86 -3.52
C LEU A 23 1.69 9.91 -3.09
N HIS A 24 1.83 10.37 -1.85
CA HIS A 24 1.03 11.45 -1.31
C HIS A 24 1.92 12.37 -0.48
N GLN A 25 2.14 13.59 -0.97
CA GLN A 25 3.03 14.57 -0.35
C GLN A 25 4.44 14.01 -0.09
N GLY A 26 4.96 13.24 -1.05
CA GLY A 26 6.30 12.62 -0.98
C GLY A 26 6.37 11.32 -0.17
N HIS A 27 5.35 10.98 0.62
CA HIS A 27 5.27 9.71 1.35
C HIS A 27 4.61 8.63 0.52
N VAL A 28 4.98 7.37 0.77
CA VAL A 28 4.22 6.22 0.26
C VAL A 28 2.96 6.07 1.09
N ARG A 29 1.80 6.10 0.43
CA ARG A 29 0.49 5.85 1.01
C ARG A 29 -0.05 4.51 0.53
N VAL A 30 -0.53 3.69 1.45
CA VAL A 30 -1.25 2.45 1.13
C VAL A 30 -2.68 2.57 1.62
N THR A 31 -3.65 2.47 0.70
CA THR A 31 -5.07 2.41 1.03
C THR A 31 -5.61 1.03 0.71
N TYR A 32 -6.29 0.43 1.69
CA TYR A 32 -6.86 -0.91 1.60
C TYR A 32 -8.34 -0.89 2.00
N ASP A 33 -9.18 -1.45 1.15
CA ASP A 33 -10.62 -1.57 1.39
C ASP A 33 -11.04 -3.05 1.46
N PRO A 34 -11.31 -3.60 2.66
CA PRO A 34 -11.77 -4.99 2.80
C PRO A 34 -13.27 -5.18 2.53
N GLY A 35 -14.00 -4.12 2.13
CA GLY A 35 -15.42 -4.10 1.80
C GLY A 35 -16.39 -4.23 2.98
N ASN A 36 -16.03 -4.99 4.02
CA ASN A 36 -16.86 -5.19 5.21
C ASN A 36 -16.54 -4.25 6.38
N GLN A 37 -15.53 -3.40 6.23
CA GLN A 37 -15.06 -2.42 7.20
C GLN A 37 -14.66 -1.13 6.46
N PRO A 38 -14.57 0.01 7.16
CA PRO A 38 -14.04 1.23 6.56
C PRO A 38 -12.66 0.98 5.95
N ALA A 39 -12.42 1.56 4.77
CA ALA A 39 -11.11 1.56 4.15
C ALA A 39 -10.08 2.17 5.12
N THR A 40 -8.92 1.53 5.21
CA THR A 40 -7.84 1.98 6.09
C THR A 40 -6.67 2.46 5.26
N THR A 41 -5.93 3.42 5.81
CA THR A 41 -4.76 4.00 5.15
C THR A 41 -3.57 4.01 6.11
N ILE A 42 -2.41 3.59 5.61
CA ILE A 42 -1.12 3.75 6.28
C ILE A 42 -0.18 4.55 5.39
N TYR A 43 0.80 5.20 6.03
CA TYR A 43 1.82 6.01 5.37
C TYR A 43 3.21 5.51 5.78
N SER A 44 4.19 5.64 4.88
CA SER A 44 5.59 5.53 5.26
C SER A 44 6.01 6.68 6.16
N THR A 45 6.98 6.44 7.03
CA THR A 45 7.60 7.51 7.82
C THR A 45 8.50 8.38 6.94
N GLU A 46 9.19 7.74 6.00
CA GLU A 46 10.14 8.34 5.07
C GLU A 46 9.43 8.93 3.84
N THR A 47 10.00 10.00 3.31
CA THR A 47 9.68 10.54 1.97
C THR A 47 10.56 9.89 0.91
N VAL A 48 10.05 9.72 -0.31
CA VAL A 48 10.75 9.06 -1.44
C VAL A 48 10.84 9.93 -2.70
N ASN A 49 10.49 11.21 -2.60
CA ASN A 49 10.43 12.19 -3.70
C ASN A 49 11.72 13.03 -3.85
N ASP A 50 12.88 12.50 -3.45
CA ASP A 50 14.16 13.22 -3.52
C ASP A 50 14.92 13.02 -4.87
N GLY A 51 14.31 12.28 -5.80
CA GLY A 51 14.91 11.91 -7.09
C GLY A 51 15.89 10.73 -7.03
N LEU A 52 16.18 10.17 -5.86
CA LEU A 52 17.01 8.99 -5.69
C LEU A 52 16.18 7.70 -5.74
N PHE A 53 16.87 6.56 -5.81
CA PHE A 53 16.21 5.26 -5.78
C PHE A 53 15.89 4.85 -4.34
N HIS A 54 14.61 4.61 -4.09
CA HIS A 54 14.09 4.01 -2.87
C HIS A 54 13.49 2.64 -3.15
N THR A 55 13.63 1.72 -2.19
CA THR A 55 12.96 0.41 -2.19
C THR A 55 11.73 0.49 -1.30
N VAL A 56 10.57 0.12 -1.83
CA VAL A 56 9.31 0.06 -1.08
C VAL A 56 8.90 -1.40 -0.98
N GLU A 57 8.68 -1.90 0.23
CA GLU A 57 8.19 -3.24 0.49
C GLU A 57 6.81 -3.16 1.17
N LEU A 58 5.84 -3.87 0.59
CA LEU A 58 4.50 -4.03 1.16
C LEU A 58 4.21 -5.53 1.30
N VAL A 59 4.06 -5.99 2.54
CA VAL A 59 3.69 -7.36 2.85
C VAL A 59 2.25 -7.40 3.33
N THR A 60 1.43 -8.20 2.67
CA THR A 60 0.02 -8.39 3.04
C THR A 60 -0.22 -9.82 3.49
N PHE A 61 -0.77 -10.02 4.69
CA PHE A 61 -1.10 -11.36 5.18
C PHE A 61 -2.33 -11.33 6.09
N ASN A 62 -3.40 -12.05 5.73
CA ASN A 62 -4.62 -12.09 6.54
C ASN A 62 -5.13 -10.70 6.97
N ARG A 63 -5.16 -9.73 6.04
CA ARG A 63 -5.56 -8.33 6.31
C ARG A 63 -4.61 -7.53 7.21
N MET A 64 -3.45 -8.09 7.54
CA MET A 64 -2.30 -7.34 8.04
C MET A 64 -1.58 -6.70 6.85
N LEU A 65 -1.16 -5.45 7.01
CA LEU A 65 -0.30 -4.73 6.07
C LEU A 65 0.97 -4.30 6.81
N ASN A 66 2.13 -4.60 6.23
CA ASN A 66 3.41 -4.05 6.66
C ASN A 66 4.03 -3.27 5.52
N LEU A 67 4.23 -1.98 5.73
CA LEU A 67 4.88 -1.07 4.77
C LEU A 67 6.25 -0.65 5.32
N SER A 68 7.31 -0.88 4.55
CA SER A 68 8.65 -0.38 4.87
C SER A 68 9.28 0.29 3.64
N VAL A 69 10.17 1.24 3.90
CA VAL A 69 10.97 1.95 2.90
C VAL A 69 12.44 1.77 3.25
N ASP A 70 13.26 1.39 2.27
CA ASP A 70 14.71 1.18 2.38
C ASP A 70 15.16 0.26 3.53
N GLY A 71 14.29 -0.68 3.94
CA GLY A 71 14.55 -1.58 5.06
C GLY A 71 14.45 -0.92 6.43
N GLY A 72 13.84 0.27 6.52
CA GLY A 72 13.49 0.94 7.77
C GLY A 72 12.39 0.24 8.56
N GLU A 73 12.02 0.82 9.70
CA GLU A 73 11.01 0.25 10.59
C GLU A 73 9.64 0.19 9.90
N PRO A 74 8.97 -0.98 9.89
CA PRO A 74 7.71 -1.13 9.18
C PRO A 74 6.57 -0.41 9.90
N THR A 75 5.71 0.26 9.13
CA THR A 75 4.40 0.68 9.60
C THR A 75 3.41 -0.47 9.42
N THR A 76 2.89 -0.98 10.54
CA THR A 76 1.95 -2.11 10.56
C THR A 76 0.52 -1.64 10.74
N LEU A 77 -0.38 -2.15 9.90
CA LEU A 77 -1.80 -2.17 10.16
C LEU A 77 -2.25 -3.60 10.44
N ASP A 78 -2.92 -3.81 11.57
CA ASP A 78 -3.54 -5.09 11.90
C ASP A 78 -5.07 -4.92 11.95
N SER A 79 -5.75 -5.34 10.87
CA SER A 79 -7.21 -5.38 10.83
C SER A 79 -7.71 -6.63 11.56
N GLN A 80 -7.82 -6.54 12.88
CA GLN A 80 -8.14 -7.66 13.79
C GLN A 80 -9.55 -8.27 13.61
N GLU A 81 -10.41 -7.70 12.77
CA GLU A 81 -11.81 -8.10 12.64
C GLU A 81 -12.11 -8.64 11.22
N GLY A 82 -12.79 -9.79 11.16
CA GLY A 82 -13.36 -10.36 9.93
C GLY A 82 -12.47 -11.36 9.18
N ARG A 83 -12.97 -12.60 9.04
CA ARG A 83 -12.39 -13.59 8.13
C ARG A 83 -12.40 -13.02 6.71
N SER A 84 -11.25 -13.03 6.03
CA SER A 84 -11.20 -12.82 4.58
C SER A 84 -12.09 -13.88 3.92
N GLN A 85 -13.18 -13.44 3.29
CA GLN A 85 -13.98 -14.31 2.42
C GLN A 85 -13.19 -14.43 1.12
N ARG A 86 -12.14 -15.25 1.16
CA ARG A 86 -11.18 -15.44 0.07
C ARG A 86 -11.90 -16.01 -1.16
N GLY A 87 -12.20 -15.16 -2.13
CA GLY A 87 -12.17 -15.54 -3.53
C GLY A 87 -10.91 -14.93 -4.11
N ALA A 88 -10.03 -15.75 -4.73
CA ALA A 88 -9.02 -15.19 -5.62
C ALA A 88 -9.78 -14.58 -6.79
N GLY A 89 -9.84 -13.25 -6.89
CA GLY A 89 -10.35 -12.65 -8.10
C GLY A 89 -9.23 -12.51 -9.13
N ASP A 90 -9.67 -12.28 -10.35
CA ASP A 90 -8.83 -12.26 -11.55
C ASP A 90 -8.51 -10.81 -11.96
N ALA A 91 -8.41 -9.91 -10.97
CA ALA A 91 -8.19 -8.50 -11.25
C ALA A 91 -6.72 -8.26 -11.65
N PRO A 92 -6.47 -7.53 -12.75
CA PRO A 92 -5.12 -7.19 -13.16
C PRO A 92 -4.43 -6.28 -12.12
N LEU A 93 -3.11 -6.37 -12.08
CA LEU A 93 -2.26 -5.45 -11.35
C LEU A 93 -1.84 -4.31 -12.27
N TYR A 94 -2.25 -3.08 -11.96
CA TYR A 94 -1.80 -1.89 -12.67
C TYR A 94 -0.57 -1.30 -11.96
N VAL A 95 0.42 -0.87 -12.74
CA VAL A 95 1.64 -0.22 -12.26
C VAL A 95 1.82 1.09 -13.02
N GLY A 96 2.11 2.17 -12.28
CA GLY A 96 2.22 3.55 -12.77
C GLY A 96 3.64 4.06 -12.87
#